data_AF-A0A2E8R4Y7-F1
#
_entry.id   AF-A0A2E8R4Y7-F1
#
_cell.length_a   1.000
_cell.length_b   1.000
_cell.length_c   1.000
_cell.angle_alpha   90.00
_cell.angle_beta   90.00
_cell.angle_gamma   90.00
#
_symmetry.space_group_name_H-M   'P 1'
#
loop_
_entity.id
_entity.type
_entity.pdbx_description
1 polymer ?
#
loop_
_entity_poly.entity_id
_entity_poly.type
_entity_poly.pdbx_seq_one_letter_code
_entity_poly.pdbx_strand_id
1 'polypeptide(L)' 'MSLRGARVVIVGGSSGLGLATAKAALEKGASVVVTGRSEARLAEANATAGGGLETHAADAMDESAMRDFI' A
#
# COMPACT_ATOMS: atom_id res chain seq x y z
N MET A 1 19.16 3.10 6.35
CA MET A 1 18.34 2.28 7.25
C MET A 1 17.53 1.28 6.42
N SER A 2 17.55 -0.01 6.77
CA SER A 2 16.87 -1.10 6.05
C SER A 2 15.53 -1.44 6.69
N LEU A 3 14.56 -1.91 5.89
CA LEU A 3 13.26 -2.41 6.34
C LEU A 3 13.05 -3.90 5.95
N ARG A 4 14.15 -4.62 5.67
CA ARG A 4 14.07 -6.05 5.32
C ARG A 4 13.40 -6.86 6.42
N GLY A 5 12.44 -7.69 6.05
CA GLY A 5 11.66 -8.51 6.96
C GLY A 5 10.51 -7.77 7.66
N ALA A 6 10.36 -6.46 7.46
CA ALA A 6 9.21 -5.72 7.97
C ALA A 6 8.04 -5.80 6.99
N ARG A 7 6.83 -5.93 7.52
CA ARG A 7 5.58 -5.68 6.79
C ARG A 7 5.11 -4.26 7.09
N VAL A 8 4.94 -3.45 6.06
CA VAL A 8 4.54 -2.04 6.16
C VAL A 8 3.16 -1.87 5.57
N VAL A 9 2.22 -1.36 6.36
CA VAL A 9 0.85 -1.06 5.93
C VAL A 9 0.70 0.44 5.73
N ILE A 10 0.19 0.85 4.56
CA ILE A 10 -0.01 2.26 4.22
C ILE A 10 -1.47 2.47 3.81
N VAL A 11 -2.18 3.24 4.63
CA VAL A 11 -3.54 3.70 4.33
C VAL A 11 -3.47 4.90 3.40
N GLY A 12 -4.20 4.86 2.27
CA GLY A 12 -4.18 5.91 1.26
C GLY A 12 -2.97 5.86 0.32
N GLY A 13 -2.35 4.70 0.12
CA GLY A 13 -1.15 4.58 -0.70
C GLY A 13 -1.36 4.40 -2.21
N SER A 14 -2.59 4.59 -2.70
CA SER A 14 -2.89 4.53 -4.14
C SER A 14 -2.41 5.76 -4.93
N SER A 15 -1.91 6.82 -4.28
CA SER A 15 -1.47 8.04 -4.97
C SER A 15 -0.61 8.95 -4.08
N GLY A 16 0.00 9.98 -4.68
CA GLY A 16 0.64 11.08 -3.95
C GLY A 16 1.71 10.63 -2.95
N LEU A 17 1.66 11.18 -1.73
CA LEU A 17 2.62 10.88 -0.67
C LEU A 17 2.59 9.41 -0.26
N GLY A 18 1.41 8.80 -0.12
CA GLY A 18 1.29 7.39 0.27
C GLY A 18 1.96 6.46 -0.74
N LEU A 19 1.81 6.72 -2.04
CA LEU A 19 2.50 5.96 -3.09
C LEU A 19 4.02 6.18 -3.06
N ALA A 20 4.48 7.41 -2.85
CA ALA A 20 5.91 7.70 -2.71
C ALA A 20 6.51 6.97 -1.49
N THR A 21 5.80 6.94 -0.37
CA THR A 21 6.20 6.18 0.83
C THR A 21 6.22 4.68 0.56
N ALA A 22 5.22 4.15 -0.17
CA ALA A 22 5.16 2.74 -0.53
C ALA A 22 6.38 2.31 -1.35
N LYS A 23 6.74 3.09 -2.37
CA LYS A 23 7.95 2.86 -3.19
C LYS A 23 9.23 2.90 -2.35
N ALA A 24 9.38 3.94 -1.52
CA ALA A 24 10.55 4.06 -0.65
C ALA A 24 10.68 2.90 0.37
N ALA A 25 9.55 2.34 0.82
CA ALA A 25 9.54 1.18 1.70
C ALA A 25 9.94 -0.11 0.96
N LEU A 26 9.44 -0.31 -0.26
CA LEU A 26 9.86 -1.42 -1.14
C LEU A 26 11.36 -1.37 -1.43
N GLU A 27 11.89 -0.20 -1.78
CA GLU A 27 13.32 0.01 -2.03
C GLU A 27 14.21 -0.34 -0.81
N LYS A 28 13.66 -0.19 0.40
CA LYS A 28 14.33 -0.56 1.66
C LYS A 28 14.18 -2.05 2.01
N GLY A 29 13.47 -2.82 1.18
CA GLY A 29 13.27 -4.26 1.28
C GLY A 29 12.09 -4.70 2.14
N ALA A 30 11.13 -3.82 2.42
CA ALA A 30 9.90 -4.18 3.13
C ALA A 30 8.92 -4.94 2.23
N SER A 31 8.05 -5.74 2.83
CA SER A 31 6.80 -6.17 2.21
C SER A 31 5.77 -5.07 2.44
N VAL A 32 5.21 -4.50 1.38
CA VAL A 32 4.35 -3.31 1.50
C VAL A 32 2.92 -3.65 1.10
N VAL A 33 1.99 -3.36 2.01
CA VAL A 33 0.55 -3.44 1.80
C VAL A 33 -0.03 -2.03 1.71
N VAL A 34 -0.86 -1.79 0.71
CA VAL A 34 -1.48 -0.49 0.47
C VAL A 34 -2.98 -0.63 0.31
N THR A 35 -3.70 0.32 0.91
CA THR A 35 -5.15 0.43 0.74
C THR A 35 -5.58 1.79 0.21
N GLY A 36 -6.73 1.79 -0.44
CA GLY A 36 -7.45 2.94 -0.95
C GLY A 36 -8.81 2.50 -1.48
N ARG A 37 -9.68 3.47 -1.81
CA ARG A 37 -11.06 3.20 -2.23
C ARG A 37 -11.19 2.73 -3.69
N SER A 38 -10.19 3.00 -4.53
CA SER A 38 -10.27 2.76 -5.98
C SER A 38 -9.30 1.66 -6.37
N GLU A 39 -9.85 0.51 -6.78
CA GLU A 39 -9.07 -0.61 -7.32
C GLU A 39 -8.24 -0.20 -8.54
N ALA A 40 -8.81 0.61 -9.43
CA ALA A 40 -8.09 1.11 -10.61
C ALA A 40 -6.83 1.91 -10.23
N ARG A 41 -6.93 2.80 -9.25
CA ARG A 41 -5.77 3.57 -8.75
C ARG A 41 -4.77 2.68 -8.01
N LEU A 42 -5.24 1.66 -7.30
CA LEU A 42 -4.36 0.70 -6.64
C LEU A 42 -3.58 -0.14 -7.66
N ALA A 43 -4.23 -0.59 -8.73
CA ALA A 43 -3.57 -1.30 -9.81
C ALA A 43 -2.52 -0.43 -10.53
N GLU A 44 -2.87 0.83 -10.82
CA GLU A 44 -1.93 1.80 -11.39
C GLU A 44 -0.75 2.06 -10.43
N ALA A 45 -1.02 2.24 -9.14
CA ALA A 45 -0.01 2.41 -8.11
C ALA A 45 0.96 1.22 -8.05
N ASN A 46 0.44 -0.01 -8.07
CA ASN A 46 1.26 -1.22 -8.08
C ASN A 46 2.13 -1.31 -9.34
N ALA A 47 1.55 -1.07 -10.52
CA ALA A 47 2.28 -1.03 -11.78
C ALA A 47 3.41 0.01 -11.74
N THR A 48 3.12 1.22 -11.25
CA THR A 48 4.10 2.32 -11.13
C THR A 48 5.17 2.05 -10.06
N ALA A 49 4.91 1.15 -9.12
CA ALA A 49 5.87 0.70 -8.10
C ALA A 49 6.66 -0.55 -8.52
N GLY A 50 6.49 -1.02 -9.77
CA GLY A 50 7.21 -2.20 -10.28
C GLY A 50 6.60 -3.54 -9.86
N GLY A 51 5.32 -3.55 -9.45
CA GLY A 51 4.57 -4.78 -9.14
C GLY A 51 4.82 -5.35 -7.73
N GLY A 52 5.55 -4.63 -6.87
CA GLY A 52 5.92 -5.10 -5.53
C GLY A 52 4.89 -4.84 -4.43
N LEU A 53 3.78 -4.16 -4.72
CA LEU A 53 2.77 -3.82 -3.73
C LEU A 53 1.71 -4.92 -3.61
N GLU A 54 1.36 -5.27 -2.38
CA GLU A 54 0.11 -5.94 -2.06
C GLU A 54 -0.98 -4.85 -1.93
N THR A 55 -2.05 -4.94 -2.71
CA THR A 55 -3.11 -3.92 -2.73
C THR A 55 -4.44 -4.50 -2.29
N HIS A 56 -5.16 -3.80 -1.42
CA HIS A 56 -6.53 -4.14 -1.05
C HIS A 56 -7.42 -2.90 -1.11
N ALA A 57 -8.61 -3.04 -1.68
CA ALA A 57 -9.59 -1.97 -1.67
C ALA A 57 -10.27 -1.92 -0.29
N ALA A 58 -10.08 -0.83 0.46
CA ALA A 58 -10.82 -0.56 1.69
C ALA A 58 -11.04 0.95 1.85
N ASP A 59 -12.20 1.31 2.39
CA ASP A 59 -12.43 2.67 2.88
C ASP A 59 -11.94 2.75 4.32
N ALA A 60 -11.03 3.69 4.59
CA ALA A 60 -10.49 3.90 5.94
C ALA A 60 -11.55 4.36 6.94
N MET A 61 -12.70 4.87 6.45
CA MET A 61 -13.84 5.27 7.26
C MET A 61 -14.83 4.13 7.54
N ASP A 62 -14.65 2.96 6.90
CA ASP A 62 -15.44 1.76 7.16
C ASP A 62 -14.69 0.85 8.13
N GLU A 63 -15.13 0.84 9.39
CA GLU A 63 -14.52 0.04 10.44
C GLU A 63 -14.56 -1.47 10.14
N SER A 64 -15.63 -1.96 9.50
CA SER A 64 -15.73 -3.38 9.15
C SER A 64 -14.71 -3.73 8.08
N ALA A 65 -14.60 -2.90 7.04
CA ALA A 65 -13.61 -3.10 5.98
C ALA A 65 -12.18 -3.04 6.52
N MET A 66 -11.90 -2.13 7.46
CA MET A 66 -10.58 -2.01 8.08
C MET A 66 -10.24 -3.16 9.04
N ARG A 67 -11.25 -3.76 9.70
CA ARG A 67 -11.07 -4.97 10.51
C ARG A 67 -10.69 -6.20 9.68
N ASP A 68 -11.18 -6.29 8.45
CA ASP A 68 -10.91 -7.43 7.57
C ASP A 68 -9.63 -7.23 6.73
N PHE A 69 -9.04 -6.03 6.75
CA PHE A 69 -7.90 -5.64 5.91
C PHE A 69 -6.56 -6.28 6.35
N ILE A 70 -6.37 -6.67 7.62
CA ILE A 70 -5.18 -7.38 8.09
C ILE A 70 -5.42 -8.13 9.41
#